data_AF-A0A314L6Q9-F1
#
_entry.id   AF-A0A314L6Q9-F1
#
_cell.length_a   1.000
_cell.length_b   1.000
_cell.length_c   1.000
_cell.angle_alpha   90.00
_cell.angle_beta   90.00
_cell.angle_gamma   90.00
#
_symmetry.space_group_name_H-M   'P 1'
#
loop_
_entity.id
_entity.type
_entity.pdbx_description
1 polymer ?
#
loop_
_entity_poly.entity_id
_entity_poly.type
_entity_poly.pdbx_seq_one_letter_code
_entity_poly.pdbx_strand_id
1 'polypeptide(L)'
;MFIYNYVEMARVTGVPISFLLARGQSIKVLSQLLRKARQRNLVLPNVKQAGSEQGTYEGATVLEARAGFYEKPIATLDFASLYPSIMMAYNLCYCTLVTPEEFHKLNLREVDVNKTPSGEMFVKSDLQKGILPEILEELLAARKRAKADLKEAKDPLVKAVLDGRQLALKISANSVYGFTGATVGQLPCLEISSSVTSYGRQMIEKTKKLVEDKFTVLKGYEHNAEVIYGDTDSVMVQFGVPTVEEAMKLGREAADYISETFIKPIRLEFEKIYYPYLLISKKRYAGLLWTNPDKHDKMDAKGIETVRRDNCLLVKNLVTECLHKILMDRDVPGAVQYVKNTISDLLMNRMDLSLLVITKGLTKTGDDYEVKAAHVELAERMRKRDAATAPNIGDRVPYVIIKAAKGSKAYEKSEDPIYVLENNIPIDPHYYLENQISKPLLRIFEPILKNASKELLQGSHTRSISISTPSNSGIMKFAKKQLTCIGCKALISGSDRTLCNHCKGREAELYCRSVTSVAELEKLFGRLWTQCQECQGSLHQDVLCTSRDCPIFYRRKKAQKDMAEAKLQLDRWNF
;
A
#
# COMPACT_ATOMS: atom_id res chain seq x y z
N MET A 1 5.54 1.73 22.26
CA MET A 1 5.74 0.55 23.13
C MET A 1 6.32 -0.58 22.26
N PHE A 2 7.65 -0.75 22.22
CA PHE A 2 8.34 -1.67 21.28
C PHE A 2 9.23 -2.72 21.96
N ILE A 3 9.45 -2.60 23.28
CA ILE A 3 10.47 -3.35 24.00
C ILE A 3 10.14 -4.84 24.08
N TYR A 4 8.90 -5.22 24.43
CA TYR A 4 8.53 -6.63 24.53
C TYR A 4 8.69 -7.38 23.19
N ASN A 5 8.37 -6.75 22.06
CA ASN A 5 8.58 -7.35 20.74
C ASN A 5 10.06 -7.61 20.45
N TYR A 6 10.94 -6.67 20.78
CA TYR A 6 12.38 -6.85 20.60
C TYR A 6 12.97 -7.86 21.58
N VAL A 7 12.49 -7.91 22.82
CA VAL A 7 12.90 -8.92 23.80
C VAL A 7 12.50 -10.31 23.33
N GLU A 8 11.26 -10.50 22.87
CA GLU A 8 10.80 -11.80 22.37
C GLU A 8 11.51 -12.20 21.07
N MET A 9 11.76 -11.25 20.16
CA MET A 9 12.58 -11.51 18.97
C MET A 9 14.00 -11.94 19.36
N ALA A 10 14.66 -11.24 20.29
CA ALA A 10 15.99 -11.59 20.76
C ALA A 10 16.02 -12.98 21.43
N ARG A 11 14.98 -13.33 22.21
CA ARG A 11 14.83 -14.66 22.81
C ARG A 11 14.67 -15.77 21.75
N VAL A 12 13.87 -15.53 20.73
CA VAL A 12 13.59 -16.50 19.65
C VAL A 12 14.80 -16.69 18.73
N THR A 13 15.47 -15.61 18.32
CA THR A 13 16.57 -15.69 17.36
C THR A 13 17.94 -15.81 18.01
N GLY A 14 18.02 -15.49 19.30
CA GLY A 14 19.24 -15.65 20.07
C GLY A 14 20.31 -14.60 19.77
N VAL A 15 19.91 -13.40 19.38
CA VAL A 15 20.82 -12.28 19.07
C VAL A 15 20.71 -11.18 20.11
N PRO A 16 21.77 -10.37 20.33
CA PRO A 16 21.68 -9.19 21.19
C PRO A 16 20.59 -8.21 20.73
N ILE A 17 19.93 -7.54 21.67
CA ILE A 17 18.88 -6.56 21.36
C ILE A 17 19.40 -5.44 20.45
N SER A 18 20.66 -4.99 20.64
CA SER A 18 21.28 -3.98 19.79
C SER A 18 21.35 -4.39 18.31
N PHE A 19 21.47 -5.69 18.02
CA PHE A 19 21.48 -6.18 16.63
C PHE A 19 20.11 -6.06 15.97
N LEU A 20 19.02 -6.07 16.73
CA LEU A 20 17.68 -5.90 16.18
C LEU A 20 17.44 -4.49 15.63
N LEU A 21 18.23 -3.51 16.07
CA LEU A 21 18.18 -2.12 15.63
C LEU A 21 19.23 -1.81 14.55
N ALA A 22 20.42 -2.42 14.67
CA ALA A 22 21.56 -2.09 13.82
C ALA A 22 21.82 -3.08 12.67
N ARG A 23 21.20 -4.26 12.66
CA ARG A 23 21.45 -5.33 11.68
C ARG A 23 20.17 -5.85 11.03
N GLY A 24 20.31 -6.45 9.85
CA GLY A 24 19.21 -7.03 9.08
C GLY A 24 18.70 -8.39 9.59
N GLN A 25 17.89 -9.08 8.78
CA GLN A 25 17.31 -10.38 9.16
C GLN A 25 18.32 -11.54 9.10
N SER A 26 19.31 -11.48 8.21
CA SER A 26 20.23 -12.60 7.94
C SER A 26 21.01 -13.05 9.19
N ILE A 27 21.39 -12.11 10.08
CA ILE A 27 22.12 -12.45 11.32
C ILE A 27 21.29 -13.31 12.27
N LYS A 28 19.96 -13.18 12.22
CA LYS A 28 19.04 -13.93 13.08
C LYS A 28 18.98 -15.39 12.68
N VAL A 29 18.87 -15.65 11.37
CA VAL A 29 18.88 -17.00 10.80
C VAL A 29 20.24 -17.64 10.99
N LEU A 30 21.33 -16.90 10.74
CA LEU A 30 22.68 -17.40 10.98
C LEU A 30 22.89 -17.83 12.44
N SER A 31 22.45 -17.03 13.41
CA SER A 31 22.54 -17.37 14.84
C SER A 31 21.84 -18.70 15.14
N GLN A 32 20.63 -18.90 14.60
CA GLN A 32 19.90 -20.16 14.75
C GLN A 32 20.62 -21.34 14.07
N LEU A 33 21.13 -21.11 12.86
CA LEU A 33 21.87 -22.11 12.09
C LEU A 33 23.15 -22.55 12.81
N LEU A 34 23.93 -21.61 13.35
CA LEU A 34 25.15 -21.90 14.12
C LEU A 34 24.84 -22.69 15.40
N ARG A 35 23.78 -22.33 16.12
CA ARG A 35 23.35 -23.07 17.32
C ARG A 35 22.97 -24.51 16.97
N LYS A 36 22.25 -24.72 15.87
CA LYS A 36 21.87 -26.05 15.40
C LYS A 36 23.02 -26.86 14.83
N ALA A 37 23.90 -26.22 14.07
CA ALA A 37 25.11 -26.85 13.58
C ALA A 37 25.98 -27.37 14.73
N ARG A 38 26.15 -26.56 15.80
CA ARG A 38 26.86 -27.00 17.01
C ARG A 38 26.20 -28.22 17.67
N GLN A 39 24.87 -28.27 17.75
CA GLN A 39 24.15 -29.44 18.30
C GLN A 39 24.33 -30.70 17.45
N ARG A 40 24.49 -30.55 16.13
CA ARG A 40 24.68 -31.65 15.17
C ARG A 40 26.15 -31.94 14.84
N ASN A 41 27.11 -31.29 15.53
CA ASN A 41 28.55 -31.38 15.23
C ASN A 41 28.91 -31.06 13.76
N LEU A 42 28.23 -30.07 13.18
CA LEU A 42 28.47 -29.57 11.83
C LEU A 42 29.26 -28.25 11.87
N VAL A 43 30.03 -28.01 10.82
CA VAL A 43 30.76 -26.75 10.60
C VAL A 43 30.14 -26.03 9.41
N LEU A 44 29.91 -24.72 9.56
CA LEU A 44 29.46 -23.89 8.44
C LEU A 44 30.68 -23.48 7.61
N PRO A 45 30.68 -23.69 6.29
CA PRO A 45 31.77 -23.23 5.44
C PRO A 45 31.75 -21.70 5.34
N ASN A 46 32.95 -21.10 5.20
CA ASN A 46 33.09 -19.71 4.85
C ASN A 46 33.16 -19.58 3.32
N VAL A 47 32.00 -19.61 2.66
CA VAL A 47 31.90 -19.50 1.21
C VAL A 47 32.25 -18.06 0.82
N LYS A 48 33.30 -17.87 -0.01
CA LYS A 48 33.61 -16.54 -0.54
C LYS A 48 32.40 -16.05 -1.33
N GLN A 49 31.99 -14.80 -1.08
CA GLN A 49 30.95 -14.15 -1.87
C GLN A 49 31.39 -14.19 -3.32
N ALA A 50 30.77 -15.05 -4.13
CA ALA A 50 30.73 -14.82 -5.56
C ALA A 50 30.10 -13.43 -5.71
N GLY A 51 30.68 -12.57 -6.54
CA GLY A 51 30.09 -11.26 -6.83
C GLY A 51 28.65 -11.42 -7.36
N SER A 52 28.06 -10.32 -7.82
CA SER A 52 26.71 -10.24 -8.41
C SER A 52 26.45 -11.16 -9.64
N GLU A 53 27.33 -12.12 -9.94
CA GLU A 53 27.30 -13.05 -11.06
C GLU A 53 26.47 -14.33 -10.80
N GLN A 54 26.06 -14.62 -9.55
CA GLN A 54 25.05 -15.64 -9.33
C GLN A 54 23.70 -15.12 -9.84
N GLY A 55 23.30 -15.62 -11.02
CA GLY A 55 22.09 -15.22 -11.72
C GLY A 55 20.82 -15.26 -10.87
N THR A 56 19.79 -14.56 -11.31
CA THR A 56 18.47 -14.58 -10.68
C THR A 56 17.77 -15.90 -10.93
N TYR A 57 17.13 -16.48 -9.91
CA TYR A 57 16.27 -17.65 -10.06
C TYR A 57 14.80 -17.25 -10.29
N GLU A 58 14.02 -18.17 -10.85
CA GLU A 58 12.61 -17.93 -11.11
C GLU A 58 11.78 -17.96 -9.81
N GLY A 59 11.05 -16.88 -9.56
CA GLY A 59 10.27 -16.66 -8.34
C GLY A 59 8.94 -17.43 -8.30
N ALA A 60 8.06 -17.00 -7.40
CA ALA A 60 6.70 -17.54 -7.29
C ALA A 60 5.86 -17.28 -8.55
N THR A 61 4.96 -18.21 -8.88
CA THR A 61 3.93 -17.98 -9.90
C THR A 61 2.75 -17.21 -9.30
N VAL A 62 2.25 -16.26 -10.07
CA VAL A 62 0.95 -15.63 -9.86
C VAL A 62 0.07 -16.08 -11.01
N LEU A 63 -1.00 -16.83 -10.70
CA LEU A 63 -1.99 -17.27 -11.69
C LEU A 63 -2.56 -16.04 -12.42
N GLU A 64 -3.03 -16.26 -13.64
CA GLU A 64 -3.71 -15.20 -14.38
C GLU A 64 -4.91 -14.69 -13.58
N ALA A 65 -4.99 -13.36 -13.47
CA ALA A 65 -6.09 -12.70 -12.79
C ALA A 65 -7.21 -12.48 -13.81
N ARG A 66 -8.36 -13.08 -13.58
CA ARG A 66 -9.56 -12.79 -14.36
C ARG A 66 -10.14 -11.47 -13.86
N ALA A 67 -9.70 -10.37 -14.45
CA ALA A 67 -10.13 -9.04 -14.03
C ALA A 67 -11.65 -8.90 -14.20
N GLY A 68 -12.31 -8.35 -13.18
CA GLY A 68 -13.76 -8.29 -13.17
C GLY A 68 -14.34 -7.81 -11.84
N PHE A 69 -15.61 -7.42 -11.90
CA PHE A 69 -16.44 -7.22 -10.72
C PHE A 69 -17.28 -8.47 -10.47
N TYR A 70 -17.09 -9.09 -9.33
CA TYR A 70 -17.70 -10.33 -8.92
C TYR A 70 -18.77 -10.07 -7.88
N GLU A 71 -20.02 -10.28 -8.28
CA GLU A 71 -21.19 -10.13 -7.43
C GLU A 71 -21.56 -11.41 -6.68
N LYS A 72 -20.83 -12.51 -6.90
CA LYS A 72 -20.99 -13.75 -6.14
C LYS A 72 -19.81 -13.94 -5.18
N PRO A 73 -20.01 -14.62 -4.03
CA PRO A 73 -18.96 -14.91 -3.06
C PRO A 73 -17.73 -15.60 -3.67
N ILE A 74 -16.55 -15.12 -3.29
CA ILE A 74 -15.26 -15.69 -3.67
C ILE A 74 -14.56 -16.23 -2.42
N ALA A 75 -14.28 -17.53 -2.38
CA ALA A 75 -13.56 -18.16 -1.29
C ALA A 75 -12.06 -18.07 -1.48
N THR A 76 -11.34 -17.68 -0.42
CA THR A 76 -9.88 -17.67 -0.40
C THR A 76 -9.37 -18.86 0.41
N LEU A 77 -8.59 -19.71 -0.26
CA LEU A 77 -7.90 -20.85 0.35
C LEU A 77 -6.39 -20.54 0.35
N ASP A 78 -5.72 -20.66 1.50
CA ASP A 78 -4.32 -20.26 1.68
C ASP A 78 -3.46 -21.38 2.27
N PHE A 79 -2.24 -21.55 1.78
CA PHE A 79 -1.32 -22.56 2.29
C PHE A 79 -0.69 -22.12 3.61
N ALA A 80 -0.87 -22.93 4.65
CA ALA A 80 -0.33 -22.63 5.97
C ALA A 80 1.19 -22.68 5.98
N SER A 81 1.84 -21.50 5.97
CA SER A 81 3.31 -21.37 5.96
C SER A 81 3.95 -22.11 4.79
N LEU A 82 3.51 -21.83 3.55
CA LEU A 82 3.88 -22.55 2.33
C LEU A 82 5.37 -22.94 2.24
N TYR A 83 6.28 -21.96 2.21
CA TYR A 83 7.72 -22.24 2.01
C TYR A 83 8.36 -23.05 3.14
N PRO A 84 8.17 -22.71 4.42
CA PRO A 84 8.57 -23.59 5.51
C PRO A 84 8.04 -25.01 5.37
N SER A 85 6.77 -25.18 5.00
CA SER A 85 6.14 -26.49 4.84
C SER A 85 6.73 -27.30 3.69
N ILE A 86 7.07 -26.67 2.55
CA ILE A 86 7.78 -27.31 1.44
C ILE A 86 9.17 -27.77 1.87
N MET A 87 9.94 -26.91 2.54
CA MET A 87 11.29 -27.24 2.98
C MET A 87 11.29 -28.43 3.94
N MET A 88 10.32 -28.51 4.85
CA MET A 88 10.15 -29.66 5.75
C MET A 88 9.70 -30.92 5.02
N ALA A 89 8.65 -30.84 4.19
CA ALA A 89 8.05 -32.00 3.53
C ALA A 89 9.01 -32.72 2.58
N TYR A 90 9.86 -31.96 1.87
CA TYR A 90 10.81 -32.50 0.90
C TYR A 90 12.26 -32.56 1.41
N ASN A 91 12.47 -32.30 2.71
CA ASN A 91 13.76 -32.33 3.39
C ASN A 91 14.84 -31.45 2.71
N LEU A 92 14.47 -30.23 2.32
CA LEU A 92 15.34 -29.30 1.60
C LEU A 92 16.30 -28.59 2.57
N CYS A 93 17.60 -28.86 2.45
CA CYS A 93 18.61 -28.33 3.35
C CYS A 93 20.01 -28.33 2.72
N TYR A 94 20.91 -27.47 3.23
CA TYR A 94 22.32 -27.44 2.80
C TYR A 94 23.01 -28.81 2.93
N CYS A 95 22.75 -29.52 4.03
CA CYS A 95 23.37 -30.82 4.31
C CYS A 95 22.65 -32.02 3.69
N THR A 96 21.58 -31.80 2.92
CA THR A 96 20.85 -32.88 2.22
C THR A 96 20.87 -32.70 0.71
N LEU A 97 21.40 -31.58 0.21
CA LEU A 97 21.65 -31.35 -1.22
C LEU A 97 22.74 -32.30 -1.72
N VAL A 98 22.50 -32.94 -2.85
CA VAL A 98 23.41 -33.92 -3.46
C VAL A 98 23.66 -33.54 -4.90
N THR A 99 24.93 -33.40 -5.25
CA THR A 99 25.38 -33.25 -6.64
C THR A 99 25.33 -34.58 -7.38
N PRO A 100 25.24 -34.60 -8.73
CA PRO A 100 25.29 -35.85 -9.49
C PRO A 100 26.52 -36.71 -9.21
N GLU A 101 27.68 -36.08 -8.95
CA GLU A 101 28.91 -36.77 -8.59
C GLU A 101 28.81 -37.46 -7.21
N GLU A 102 28.27 -36.75 -6.21
CA GLU A 102 28.05 -37.29 -4.87
C GLU A 102 27.03 -38.42 -4.87
N PHE A 103 25.99 -38.35 -5.72
CA PHE A 103 25.00 -39.41 -5.88
C PHE A 103 25.65 -40.76 -6.22
N HIS A 104 26.56 -40.75 -7.20
CA HIS A 104 27.31 -41.95 -7.58
C HIS A 104 28.35 -42.35 -6.52
N LYS A 105 29.09 -41.38 -5.97
CA LYS A 105 30.16 -41.65 -4.99
C LYS A 105 29.63 -42.25 -3.68
N LEU A 106 28.44 -41.83 -3.25
CA LEU A 106 27.77 -42.31 -2.04
C LEU A 106 26.94 -43.58 -2.27
N ASN A 107 26.93 -44.13 -3.50
CA ASN A 107 26.10 -45.27 -3.89
C ASN A 107 24.61 -45.08 -3.53
N LEU A 108 24.09 -43.86 -3.69
CA LEU A 108 22.69 -43.56 -3.43
C LEU A 108 21.80 -44.16 -4.53
N ARG A 109 20.60 -44.61 -4.16
CA ARG A 109 19.60 -45.10 -5.10
C ARG A 109 18.56 -44.01 -5.36
N GLU A 110 17.83 -44.10 -6.47
CA GLU A 110 16.77 -43.13 -6.76
C GLU A 110 15.68 -43.09 -5.68
N VAL A 111 15.44 -44.20 -4.98
CA VAL A 111 14.50 -44.28 -3.86
C VAL A 111 14.95 -43.50 -2.63
N ASP A 112 16.24 -43.20 -2.53
CA ASP A 112 16.87 -42.56 -1.36
C ASP A 112 16.84 -41.02 -1.48
N VAL A 113 16.50 -40.48 -2.66
CA VAL A 113 16.50 -39.04 -2.94
C VAL A 113 15.14 -38.54 -3.43
N ASN A 114 14.87 -37.26 -3.22
CA ASN A 114 13.80 -36.49 -3.84
C ASN A 114 14.41 -35.63 -4.96
N LYS A 115 13.96 -35.85 -6.19
CA LYS A 115 14.30 -34.97 -7.32
C LYS A 115 13.27 -33.85 -7.41
N THR A 116 13.72 -32.60 -7.35
CA THR A 116 12.84 -31.44 -7.39
C THR A 116 12.39 -31.14 -8.83
N PRO A 117 11.31 -30.35 -9.02
CA PRO A 117 10.87 -30.01 -10.38
C PRO A 117 11.86 -29.12 -11.13
N SER A 118 12.79 -28.45 -10.43
CA SER A 118 13.91 -27.70 -11.02
C SER A 118 15.13 -28.57 -11.33
N GLY A 119 15.16 -29.83 -10.87
CA GLY A 119 16.13 -30.85 -11.26
C GLY A 119 17.16 -31.21 -10.19
N GLU A 120 17.23 -30.46 -9.10
CA GLU A 120 18.14 -30.71 -7.98
C GLU A 120 17.71 -31.94 -7.17
N MET A 121 18.66 -32.57 -6.47
CA MET A 121 18.44 -33.79 -5.70
C MET A 121 18.72 -33.57 -4.23
N PHE A 122 17.79 -34.03 -3.39
CA PHE A 122 17.92 -33.97 -1.93
C PHE A 122 17.70 -35.33 -1.30
N VAL A 123 18.54 -35.72 -0.34
CA VAL A 123 18.37 -36.99 0.40
C VAL A 123 17.06 -36.96 1.20
N LYS A 124 16.35 -38.10 1.26
CA LYS A 124 15.13 -38.25 2.07
C LYS A 124 15.44 -38.21 3.57
N SER A 125 14.42 -37.81 4.35
CA SER A 125 14.55 -37.66 5.81
C SER A 125 14.93 -38.95 6.54
N ASP A 126 14.63 -40.12 5.97
CA ASP A 126 14.89 -41.44 6.56
C ASP A 126 16.38 -41.76 6.64
N LEU A 127 17.18 -41.22 5.72
CA LEU A 127 18.63 -41.36 5.72
C LEU A 127 19.29 -40.25 6.54
N GLN A 128 18.94 -39.00 6.24
CA GLN A 128 19.48 -37.85 6.95
C GLN A 128 18.48 -36.71 6.99
N LYS A 129 18.04 -36.38 8.21
CA LYS A 129 17.21 -35.19 8.44
C LYS A 129 18.05 -33.91 8.35
N GLY A 130 17.58 -32.96 7.54
CA GLY A 130 18.24 -31.66 7.35
C GLY A 130 18.09 -30.74 8.56
N ILE A 131 19.08 -29.86 8.77
CA ILE A 131 19.06 -28.86 9.84
C ILE A 131 18.04 -27.74 9.63
N LEU A 132 17.75 -27.35 8.38
CA LEU A 132 16.74 -26.33 8.09
C LEU A 132 15.31 -26.84 8.40
N PRO A 133 14.90 -28.05 7.98
CA PRO A 133 13.66 -28.67 8.44
C PRO A 133 13.50 -28.69 9.96
N GLU A 134 14.54 -29.06 10.72
CA GLU A 134 14.49 -29.07 12.19
C GLU A 134 14.28 -27.68 12.79
N ILE A 135 14.99 -26.67 12.29
CA ILE A 135 14.79 -25.27 12.72
C ILE A 135 13.34 -24.84 12.46
N LEU A 136 12.81 -25.16 11.30
CA LEU A 136 11.44 -24.78 10.91
C LEU A 136 10.39 -25.50 11.75
N GLU A 137 10.57 -26.79 12.03
CA GLU A 137 9.70 -27.56 12.94
C GLU A 137 9.65 -26.93 14.33
N GLU A 138 10.80 -26.58 14.90
CA GLU A 138 10.88 -25.93 16.22
C GLU A 138 10.20 -24.56 16.24
N LEU A 139 10.47 -23.73 15.22
CA LEU A 139 9.88 -22.39 15.11
C LEU A 139 8.36 -22.47 14.95
N LEU A 140 7.86 -23.37 14.11
CA LEU A 140 6.42 -23.53 13.87
C LEU A 140 5.72 -24.18 15.06
N ALA A 141 6.32 -25.16 15.72
CA ALA A 141 5.79 -25.75 16.95
C ALA A 141 5.72 -24.72 18.08
N ALA A 142 6.77 -23.93 18.27
CA ALA A 142 6.78 -22.83 19.23
C ALA A 142 5.73 -21.77 18.88
N ARG A 143 5.54 -21.45 17.60
CA ARG A 143 4.51 -20.50 17.16
C ARG A 143 3.11 -21.02 17.44
N LYS A 144 2.87 -22.31 17.21
CA LYS A 144 1.58 -22.96 17.51
C LYS A 144 1.25 -22.84 19.00
N ARG A 145 2.21 -23.11 19.89
CA ARG A 145 2.05 -22.91 21.34
C ARG A 145 1.77 -21.46 21.69
N ALA A 146 2.58 -20.52 21.20
CA ALA A 146 2.38 -19.08 21.47
C ALA A 146 1.00 -18.57 21.01
N LYS A 147 0.46 -19.07 19.89
CA LYS A 147 -0.90 -18.74 19.46
C LYS A 147 -1.99 -19.38 20.33
N ALA A 148 -1.76 -20.56 20.90
CA ALA A 148 -2.68 -21.19 21.84
C ALA A 148 -2.72 -20.39 23.15
N ASP A 149 -1.56 -20.11 23.73
CA ASP A 149 -1.42 -19.31 24.94
C ASP A 149 -2.06 -17.91 24.76
N LEU A 150 -1.89 -17.29 23.57
CA LEU A 150 -2.48 -15.99 23.25
C LEU A 150 -4.01 -16.00 23.27
N LYS A 151 -4.65 -17.11 22.87
CA LYS A 151 -6.12 -17.24 22.89
C LYS A 151 -6.66 -17.33 24.33
N GLU A 152 -5.90 -17.96 25.22
CA GLU A 152 -6.28 -18.16 26.61
C GLU A 152 -5.95 -16.96 27.50
N ALA A 153 -4.95 -16.17 27.12
CA ALA A 153 -4.54 -14.98 27.85
C ALA A 153 -5.69 -13.97 27.97
N LYS A 154 -5.88 -13.41 29.18
CA LYS A 154 -6.87 -12.35 29.46
C LYS A 154 -6.22 -10.99 29.62
N ASP A 155 -5.06 -10.94 30.26
CA ASP A 155 -4.32 -9.72 30.53
C ASP A 155 -3.80 -9.04 29.24
N PRO A 156 -4.02 -7.72 29.03
CA PRO A 156 -3.59 -7.02 27.83
C PRO A 156 -2.06 -7.02 27.60
N LEU A 157 -1.25 -6.93 28.66
CA LEU A 157 0.20 -6.92 28.54
C LEU A 157 0.71 -8.32 28.16
N VAL A 158 0.20 -9.36 28.80
CA VAL A 158 0.51 -10.76 28.44
C VAL A 158 0.11 -11.05 27.00
N LYS A 159 -1.07 -10.60 26.55
CA LYS A 159 -1.47 -10.70 25.14
C LYS A 159 -0.47 -10.01 24.21
N ALA A 160 -0.02 -8.81 24.53
CA ALA A 160 0.94 -8.07 23.73
C ALA A 160 2.31 -8.79 23.64
N VAL A 161 2.78 -9.38 24.75
CA VAL A 161 4.02 -10.18 24.78
C VAL A 161 3.88 -11.44 23.91
N LEU A 162 2.79 -12.18 24.07
CA LEU A 162 2.54 -13.41 23.32
C LEU A 162 2.33 -13.15 21.82
N ASP A 163 1.66 -12.05 21.47
CA ASP A 163 1.54 -11.62 20.07
C ASP A 163 2.91 -11.21 19.49
N GLY A 164 3.71 -10.48 20.26
CA GLY A 164 5.10 -10.18 19.90
C GLY A 164 5.92 -11.45 19.64
N ARG A 165 5.77 -12.47 20.50
CA ARG A 165 6.43 -13.76 20.37
C ARG A 165 5.99 -14.53 19.13
N GLN A 166 4.68 -14.65 18.86
CA GLN A 166 4.21 -15.37 17.67
C GLN A 166 4.64 -14.66 16.38
N LEU A 167 4.65 -13.33 16.38
CA LEU A 167 5.13 -12.53 15.25
C LEU A 167 6.62 -12.73 15.01
N ALA A 168 7.42 -12.74 16.08
CA ALA A 168 8.85 -13.03 15.97
C ALA A 168 9.11 -14.40 15.35
N LEU A 169 8.43 -15.43 15.84
CA LEU A 169 8.53 -16.79 15.31
C LEU A 169 8.11 -16.88 13.83
N LYS A 170 7.03 -16.18 13.44
CA LYS A 170 6.59 -16.08 12.04
C LYS A 170 7.67 -15.45 11.15
N ILE A 171 8.22 -14.32 11.58
CA ILE A 171 9.25 -13.59 10.82
C ILE A 171 10.50 -14.45 10.69
N SER A 172 10.94 -15.11 11.76
CA SER A 172 12.10 -16.00 11.73
C SER A 172 11.89 -17.15 10.74
N ALA A 173 10.75 -17.85 10.82
CA ALA A 173 10.45 -18.97 9.92
C ALA A 173 10.45 -18.55 8.43
N ASN A 174 9.81 -17.43 8.10
CA ASN A 174 9.81 -16.89 6.74
C ASN A 174 11.20 -16.42 6.27
N SER A 175 12.04 -15.98 7.20
CA SER A 175 13.40 -15.52 6.89
C SER A 175 14.35 -16.66 6.58
N VAL A 176 14.07 -17.90 7.01
CA VAL A 176 14.92 -19.08 6.72
C VAL A 176 15.04 -19.30 5.21
N TYR A 177 13.93 -19.30 4.48
CA TYR A 177 13.93 -19.36 3.01
C TYR A 177 14.65 -18.14 2.41
N GLY A 178 14.34 -16.92 2.88
CA GLY A 178 14.97 -15.71 2.37
C GLY A 178 16.50 -15.70 2.54
N PHE A 179 17.01 -16.38 3.57
CA PHE A 179 18.44 -16.53 3.82
C PHE A 179 19.12 -17.41 2.79
N THR A 180 18.49 -18.51 2.35
CA THR A 180 19.07 -19.37 1.30
C THR A 180 19.12 -18.67 -0.06
N GLY A 181 18.15 -17.81 -0.36
CA GLY A 181 18.06 -17.09 -1.64
C GLY A 181 18.83 -15.77 -1.71
N ALA A 182 19.46 -15.32 -0.61
CA ALA A 182 20.16 -14.05 -0.56
C ALA A 182 21.56 -14.17 -1.17
N THR A 183 21.71 -13.82 -2.45
CA THR A 183 22.99 -13.83 -3.18
C THR A 183 24.05 -12.95 -2.51
N VAL A 184 23.64 -11.78 -2.01
CA VAL A 184 24.47 -10.94 -1.13
C VAL A 184 24.26 -11.39 0.32
N GLY A 185 24.90 -12.49 0.68
CA GLY A 185 24.75 -13.16 1.97
C GLY A 185 26.01 -13.88 2.43
N GLN A 186 25.90 -14.63 3.52
CA GLN A 186 27.00 -15.45 4.04
C GLN A 186 26.96 -16.90 3.55
N LEU A 187 25.77 -17.41 3.23
CA LEU A 187 25.58 -18.80 2.81
C LEU A 187 24.46 -18.92 1.76
N PRO A 188 24.58 -18.26 0.59
CA PRO A 188 23.62 -18.41 -0.49
C PRO A 188 23.59 -19.86 -1.00
N CYS A 189 22.39 -20.37 -1.28
CA CYS A 189 22.15 -21.62 -1.97
C CYS A 189 20.88 -21.46 -2.81
N LEU A 190 21.10 -21.17 -4.09
CA LEU A 190 20.02 -20.90 -5.03
C LEU A 190 19.24 -22.17 -5.37
N GLU A 191 19.87 -23.34 -5.29
CA GLU A 191 19.32 -24.68 -5.49
C GLU A 191 18.15 -24.97 -4.54
N ILE A 192 18.28 -24.58 -3.27
CA ILE A 192 17.19 -24.70 -2.30
C ILE A 192 16.07 -23.73 -2.66
N SER A 193 16.43 -22.51 -3.02
CA SER A 193 15.47 -21.42 -3.25
C SER A 193 14.65 -21.63 -4.52
N SER A 194 15.29 -22.10 -5.60
CA SER A 194 14.68 -22.52 -6.86
C SER A 194 13.77 -23.73 -6.64
N SER A 195 14.22 -24.72 -5.87
CA SER A 195 13.42 -25.90 -5.56
C SER A 195 12.14 -25.55 -4.80
N VAL A 196 12.24 -24.67 -3.80
CA VAL A 196 11.07 -24.21 -3.02
C VAL A 196 10.07 -23.47 -3.90
N THR A 197 10.51 -22.53 -4.74
CA THR A 197 9.60 -21.81 -5.64
C THR A 197 9.00 -22.76 -6.66
N SER A 198 9.79 -23.69 -7.22
CA SER A 198 9.33 -24.67 -8.19
C SER A 198 8.22 -25.57 -7.64
N TYR A 199 8.38 -26.13 -6.44
CA TYR A 199 7.31 -26.84 -5.74
C TYR A 199 6.09 -25.95 -5.50
N GLY A 200 6.28 -24.72 -5.04
CA GLY A 200 5.18 -23.78 -4.83
C GLY A 200 4.32 -23.58 -6.08
N ARG A 201 4.94 -23.43 -7.25
CA ARG A 201 4.23 -23.29 -8.53
C ARG A 201 3.45 -24.54 -8.90
N GLN A 202 4.06 -25.71 -8.77
CA GLN A 202 3.41 -26.99 -9.04
C GLN A 202 2.20 -27.21 -8.12
N MET A 203 2.34 -26.82 -6.84
CA MET A 203 1.28 -26.95 -5.84
C MET A 203 0.08 -26.06 -6.13
N ILE A 204 0.28 -24.80 -6.52
CA ILE A 204 -0.82 -23.91 -6.92
C ILE A 204 -1.55 -24.46 -8.14
N GLU A 205 -0.82 -24.90 -9.16
CA GLU A 205 -1.42 -25.43 -10.39
C GLU A 205 -2.18 -26.73 -10.11
N LYS A 206 -1.63 -27.61 -9.27
CA LYS A 206 -2.32 -28.82 -8.81
C LYS A 206 -3.59 -28.46 -8.02
N THR A 207 -3.51 -27.47 -7.13
CA THR A 207 -4.66 -27.00 -6.34
C THR A 207 -5.77 -26.49 -7.25
N LYS A 208 -5.44 -25.66 -8.25
CA LYS A 208 -6.38 -25.17 -9.24
C LYS A 208 -7.12 -26.32 -9.94
N LYS A 209 -6.37 -27.28 -10.48
CA LYS A 209 -6.94 -28.45 -11.16
C LYS A 209 -7.86 -29.26 -10.24
N LEU A 210 -7.42 -29.56 -9.02
CA LEU A 210 -8.23 -30.33 -8.07
C LEU A 210 -9.54 -29.64 -7.69
N VAL A 211 -9.53 -28.31 -7.53
CA VAL A 211 -10.75 -27.53 -7.29
C VAL A 211 -11.69 -27.62 -8.49
N GLU A 212 -11.20 -27.27 -9.67
CA GLU A 212 -12.00 -27.20 -10.91
C GLU A 212 -12.50 -28.58 -11.35
N ASP A 213 -11.77 -29.65 -11.05
CA ASP A 213 -12.18 -31.03 -11.37
C ASP A 213 -13.19 -31.60 -10.37
N LYS A 214 -13.05 -31.31 -9.07
CA LYS A 214 -13.91 -31.89 -8.02
C LYS A 214 -15.27 -31.20 -7.94
N PHE A 215 -15.28 -29.88 -7.90
CA PHE A 215 -16.48 -29.09 -7.62
C PHE A 215 -17.19 -28.73 -8.92
N THR A 216 -17.83 -29.74 -9.53
CA THR A 216 -18.53 -29.61 -10.82
C THR A 216 -19.96 -30.16 -10.75
N VAL A 217 -20.79 -29.71 -11.69
CA VAL A 217 -22.17 -30.20 -11.85
C VAL A 217 -22.21 -31.71 -12.11
N LEU A 218 -21.23 -32.24 -12.85
CA LEU A 218 -21.11 -33.67 -13.12
C LEU A 218 -20.85 -34.51 -11.85
N LYS A 219 -20.25 -33.90 -10.81
CA LYS A 219 -19.98 -34.54 -9.52
C LYS A 219 -21.01 -34.19 -8.44
N GLY A 220 -22.16 -33.63 -8.84
CA GLY A 220 -23.30 -33.39 -7.96
C GLY A 220 -23.30 -32.03 -7.23
N TYR A 221 -22.43 -31.10 -7.61
CA TYR A 221 -22.48 -29.72 -7.08
C TYR A 221 -23.42 -28.85 -7.92
N GLU A 222 -23.94 -27.76 -7.35
CA GLU A 222 -24.91 -26.88 -8.04
C GLU A 222 -24.30 -26.13 -9.24
N HIS A 223 -23.00 -25.82 -9.14
CA HIS A 223 -22.27 -25.05 -10.14
C HIS A 223 -20.86 -25.61 -10.34
N ASN A 224 -20.22 -25.25 -11.45
CA ASN A 224 -18.81 -25.51 -11.67
C ASN A 224 -17.99 -24.44 -10.94
N ALA A 225 -17.09 -24.88 -10.07
CA ALA A 225 -16.15 -23.98 -9.41
C ALA A 225 -15.08 -23.50 -10.39
N GLU A 226 -14.66 -22.26 -10.23
CA GLU A 226 -13.66 -21.64 -11.07
C GLU A 226 -12.62 -20.89 -10.24
N VAL A 227 -11.33 -21.08 -10.55
CA VAL A 227 -10.27 -20.30 -9.93
C VAL A 227 -10.10 -18.99 -10.70
N ILE A 228 -10.47 -17.88 -10.05
CA ILE A 228 -10.45 -16.55 -10.65
C ILE A 228 -9.09 -15.84 -10.48
N TYR A 229 -8.35 -16.22 -9.43
CA TYR A 229 -7.05 -15.65 -9.11
C TYR A 229 -6.25 -16.56 -8.17
N GLY A 230 -4.93 -16.42 -8.18
CA GLY A 230 -4.06 -17.01 -7.18
C GLY A 230 -2.75 -16.23 -7.06
N ASP A 231 -2.31 -15.99 -5.83
CA ASP A 231 -1.08 -15.27 -5.51
C ASP A 231 -0.22 -16.12 -4.59
N THR A 232 0.81 -16.77 -5.14
CA THR A 232 1.89 -17.47 -4.42
C THR A 232 1.48 -18.60 -3.47
N ASP A 233 0.73 -18.30 -2.42
CA ASP A 233 0.26 -19.20 -1.36
C ASP A 233 -1.27 -19.32 -1.32
N SER A 234 -1.98 -18.43 -1.99
CA SER A 234 -3.44 -18.39 -1.97
C SER A 234 -4.08 -18.65 -3.34
N VAL A 235 -5.24 -19.32 -3.33
CA VAL A 235 -6.15 -19.48 -4.47
C VAL A 235 -7.52 -18.92 -4.14
N MET A 236 -8.09 -18.18 -5.08
CA MET A 236 -9.40 -17.55 -4.96
C MET A 236 -10.40 -18.24 -5.90
N VAL A 237 -11.37 -18.90 -5.29
CA VAL A 237 -12.31 -19.80 -5.96
C VAL A 237 -13.71 -19.21 -5.93
N GLN A 238 -14.35 -19.14 -7.09
CA GLN A 238 -15.76 -18.88 -7.20
C GLN A 238 -16.51 -20.21 -7.27
N PHE A 239 -17.26 -20.58 -6.24
CA PHE A 239 -18.08 -21.80 -6.24
C PHE A 239 -19.45 -21.60 -6.93
N GLY A 240 -19.81 -20.38 -7.30
CA GLY A 240 -21.04 -20.06 -8.02
C GLY A 240 -22.30 -19.88 -7.16
N VAL A 241 -22.29 -20.35 -5.91
CA VAL A 241 -23.40 -20.19 -4.95
C VAL A 241 -23.64 -18.72 -4.59
N PRO A 242 -24.89 -18.32 -4.28
CA PRO A 242 -25.22 -16.92 -4.04
C PRO A 242 -24.91 -16.44 -2.61
N THR A 243 -24.86 -17.34 -1.62
CA THR A 243 -24.73 -16.97 -0.20
C THR A 243 -23.30 -17.14 0.33
N VAL A 244 -22.94 -16.28 1.28
CA VAL A 244 -21.63 -16.34 1.97
C VAL A 244 -21.50 -17.64 2.77
N GLU A 245 -22.57 -18.09 3.43
CA GLU A 245 -22.57 -19.29 4.27
C GLU A 245 -22.26 -20.56 3.47
N GLU A 246 -22.94 -20.76 2.34
CA GLU A 246 -22.70 -21.91 1.46
C GLU A 246 -21.28 -21.88 0.88
N ALA A 247 -20.81 -20.69 0.47
CA ALA A 247 -19.44 -20.53 -0.03
C ALA A 247 -18.40 -20.83 1.05
N MET A 248 -18.64 -20.49 2.32
CA MET A 248 -17.77 -20.86 3.43
C MET A 248 -17.74 -22.38 3.65
N LYS A 249 -18.89 -23.05 3.57
CA LYS A 249 -18.97 -24.51 3.70
C LYS A 249 -18.17 -25.22 2.60
N LEU A 250 -18.38 -24.82 1.35
CA LEU A 250 -17.64 -25.36 0.19
C LEU A 250 -16.14 -25.04 0.27
N GLY A 251 -15.79 -23.84 0.72
CA GLY A 251 -14.40 -23.44 0.93
C GLY A 251 -13.67 -24.31 1.96
N ARG A 252 -14.33 -24.65 3.08
CA ARG A 252 -13.78 -25.57 4.09
C ARG A 252 -13.64 -26.99 3.53
N GLU A 253 -14.67 -27.49 2.86
CA GLU A 253 -14.63 -28.82 2.22
C GLU A 253 -13.50 -28.92 1.18
N ALA A 254 -13.29 -27.88 0.37
CA ALA A 254 -12.20 -27.80 -0.59
C ALA A 254 -10.83 -27.79 0.10
N ALA A 255 -10.67 -26.97 1.15
CA ALA A 255 -9.43 -26.91 1.92
C ALA A 255 -9.04 -28.27 2.51
N ASP A 256 -9.99 -28.97 3.14
CA ASP A 256 -9.75 -30.26 3.76
C ASP A 256 -9.41 -31.33 2.71
N TYR A 257 -10.22 -31.45 1.65
CA TYR A 257 -9.99 -32.41 0.57
C TYR A 257 -8.64 -32.22 -0.11
N ILE A 258 -8.28 -30.99 -0.46
CA ILE A 258 -7.04 -30.71 -1.18
C ILE A 258 -5.84 -30.97 -0.28
N SER A 259 -5.93 -30.65 1.01
CA SER A 259 -4.88 -30.92 1.98
C SER A 259 -4.51 -32.39 2.07
N GLU A 260 -5.47 -33.31 1.92
CA GLU A 260 -5.22 -34.76 1.92
C GLU A 260 -4.38 -35.23 0.73
N THR A 261 -4.34 -34.46 -0.37
CA THR A 261 -3.57 -34.80 -1.58
C THR A 261 -2.09 -34.41 -1.53
N PHE A 262 -1.67 -33.71 -0.47
CA PHE A 262 -0.31 -33.23 -0.26
C PHE A 262 0.40 -33.98 0.88
N ILE A 263 1.73 -34.01 0.80
CA ILE A 263 2.57 -34.62 1.84
C ILE A 263 2.53 -33.74 3.09
N LYS A 264 2.33 -34.33 4.27
CA LYS A 264 2.39 -33.59 5.54
C LYS A 264 3.78 -32.96 5.72
N PRO A 265 3.89 -31.72 6.25
CA PRO A 265 2.86 -30.92 6.91
C PRO A 265 2.14 -29.91 6.00
N ILE A 266 2.25 -30.04 4.67
CA ILE A 266 1.58 -29.15 3.73
C ILE A 266 0.06 -29.30 3.91
N ARG A 267 -0.61 -28.17 4.14
CA ARG A 267 -2.07 -28.10 4.22
C ARG A 267 -2.58 -26.76 3.72
N LEU A 268 -3.77 -26.79 3.14
CA LEU A 268 -4.53 -25.65 2.70
C LEU A 268 -5.56 -25.31 3.80
N GLU A 269 -5.77 -24.02 4.06
CA GLU A 269 -6.73 -23.55 5.05
C GLU A 269 -7.74 -22.63 4.38
N PHE A 270 -9.02 -22.78 4.73
CA PHE A 270 -10.02 -21.77 4.43
C PHE A 270 -9.74 -20.52 5.28
N GLU A 271 -9.55 -19.37 4.63
CA GLU A 271 -9.23 -18.12 5.33
C GLU A 271 -10.45 -17.20 5.45
N LYS A 272 -11.14 -16.92 4.34
CA LYS A 272 -12.16 -15.87 4.23
C LYS A 272 -12.97 -15.97 2.94
N ILE A 273 -14.10 -15.26 2.91
CA ILE A 273 -14.86 -14.94 1.68
C ILE A 273 -14.71 -13.45 1.34
N TYR A 274 -14.62 -13.13 0.04
CA TYR A 274 -14.90 -11.79 -0.47
C TYR A 274 -16.29 -11.72 -1.09
N TYR A 275 -17.12 -10.78 -0.64
CA TYR A 275 -18.47 -10.58 -1.18
C TYR A 275 -19.00 -9.15 -0.92
N PRO A 276 -19.07 -8.25 -1.92
CA PRO A 276 -18.62 -8.43 -3.30
C PRO A 276 -17.09 -8.37 -3.44
N TYR A 277 -16.60 -8.69 -4.63
CA TYR A 277 -15.17 -8.70 -4.93
C TYR A 277 -14.85 -7.96 -6.25
N LEU A 278 -13.83 -7.11 -6.24
CA LEU A 278 -13.33 -6.37 -7.39
C LEU A 278 -11.87 -6.76 -7.62
N LEU A 279 -11.61 -7.49 -8.70
CA LEU A 279 -10.28 -7.87 -9.13
C LEU A 279 -9.84 -7.00 -10.30
N ILE A 280 -8.82 -6.17 -10.08
CA ILE A 280 -8.30 -5.25 -11.09
C ILE A 280 -7.16 -5.91 -11.86
N SER A 281 -6.16 -6.40 -11.13
CA SER A 281 -5.01 -7.09 -11.70
C SER A 281 -4.25 -7.87 -10.62
N LYS A 282 -3.14 -8.52 -11.00
CA LYS A 282 -2.26 -9.23 -10.07
C LYS A 282 -1.87 -8.30 -8.90
N LYS A 283 -2.09 -8.76 -7.67
CA LYS A 283 -1.82 -8.04 -6.40
C LYS A 283 -2.60 -6.72 -6.25
N ARG A 284 -3.68 -6.52 -7.03
CA ARG A 284 -4.54 -5.33 -7.00
C ARG A 284 -6.01 -5.71 -7.00
N TYR A 285 -6.62 -5.69 -5.83
CA TYR A 285 -8.02 -6.04 -5.65
C TYR A 285 -8.61 -5.38 -4.41
N ALA A 286 -9.94 -5.32 -4.36
CA ALA A 286 -10.70 -4.85 -3.22
C ALA A 286 -11.96 -5.70 -3.04
N GLY A 287 -12.44 -5.82 -1.82
CA GLY A 287 -13.68 -6.53 -1.53
C GLY A 287 -14.10 -6.37 -0.09
N LEU A 288 -15.34 -6.74 0.22
CA LEU A 288 -15.76 -6.88 1.62
C LEU A 288 -15.31 -8.24 2.12
N LEU A 289 -14.58 -8.24 3.22
CA LEU A 289 -14.00 -9.43 3.84
C LEU A 289 -14.99 -10.01 4.86
N TRP A 290 -15.25 -11.31 4.75
CA TRP A 290 -16.14 -12.06 5.64
C TRP A 290 -15.39 -13.25 6.25
N THR A 291 -15.27 -13.26 7.56
CA THR A 291 -14.79 -14.42 8.35
C THR A 291 -15.92 -15.21 9.01
N ASN A 292 -17.12 -14.61 9.09
CA ASN A 292 -18.37 -15.23 9.51
C ASN A 292 -19.48 -14.94 8.46
N PRO A 293 -20.57 -15.72 8.43
CA PRO A 293 -21.63 -15.54 7.43
C PRO A 293 -22.56 -14.35 7.71
N ASP A 294 -22.63 -13.86 8.94
CA ASP A 294 -23.65 -12.89 9.37
C ASP A 294 -23.31 -11.45 8.98
N LYS A 295 -22.04 -11.05 9.13
CA LYS A 295 -21.59 -9.67 8.89
C LYS A 295 -20.16 -9.62 8.38
N HIS A 296 -19.95 -8.77 7.37
CA HIS A 296 -18.61 -8.44 6.90
C HIS A 296 -17.78 -7.75 7.99
N ASP A 297 -16.49 -8.08 8.04
CA ASP A 297 -15.55 -7.53 9.02
C ASP A 297 -15.12 -6.11 8.65
N LYS A 298 -14.72 -5.93 7.37
CA LYS A 298 -14.26 -4.66 6.81
C LYS A 298 -14.13 -4.73 5.30
N MET A 299 -14.00 -3.57 4.67
CA MET A 299 -13.45 -3.47 3.32
C MET A 299 -11.94 -3.73 3.35
N ASP A 300 -11.49 -4.68 2.53
CA ASP A 300 -10.08 -4.97 2.34
C ASP A 300 -9.64 -4.48 0.96
N ALA A 301 -8.44 -3.90 0.92
CA ALA A 301 -7.87 -3.26 -0.24
C ALA A 301 -6.39 -3.64 -0.35
N LYS A 302 -6.01 -4.35 -1.40
CA LYS A 302 -4.63 -4.81 -1.63
C LYS A 302 -4.03 -4.13 -2.86
N GLY A 303 -2.87 -3.50 -2.70
CA GLY A 303 -2.08 -2.93 -3.80
C GLY A 303 -2.71 -1.77 -4.57
N ILE A 304 -3.91 -1.33 -4.18
CA ILE A 304 -4.60 -0.18 -4.74
C ILE A 304 -4.18 1.13 -4.06
N GLU A 305 -4.59 2.25 -4.63
CA GLU A 305 -4.14 3.59 -4.28
C GLU A 305 -4.49 4.01 -2.84
N THR A 306 -5.44 3.35 -2.17
CA THR A 306 -5.86 3.65 -0.79
C THR A 306 -4.81 3.32 0.26
N VAL A 307 -4.01 2.27 0.03
CA VAL A 307 -2.96 1.80 0.95
C VAL A 307 -1.55 2.25 0.53
N ARG A 308 -1.44 2.79 -0.68
CA ARG A 308 -0.22 3.33 -1.23
C ARG A 308 0.07 4.73 -0.69
N ARG A 309 1.35 5.06 -0.54
CA ARG A 309 1.81 6.34 0.04
C ARG A 309 2.43 7.29 -0.99
N ASP A 310 2.42 6.92 -2.26
CA ASP A 310 3.04 7.67 -3.36
C ASP A 310 2.06 8.53 -4.17
N ASN A 311 0.77 8.51 -3.81
CA ASN A 311 -0.29 9.33 -4.39
C ASN A 311 -0.65 10.50 -3.46
N CYS A 312 -1.30 11.52 -4.01
CA CYS A 312 -1.86 12.59 -3.18
C CYS A 312 -3.08 12.11 -2.35
N LEU A 313 -3.35 12.79 -1.24
CA LEU A 313 -4.42 12.45 -0.32
C LEU A 313 -5.81 12.50 -0.99
N LEU A 314 -6.00 13.38 -1.98
CA LEU A 314 -7.20 13.45 -2.80
C LEU A 314 -7.52 12.10 -3.45
N VAL A 315 -6.55 11.46 -4.10
CA VAL A 315 -6.75 10.17 -4.78
C VAL A 315 -7.11 9.09 -3.77
N LYS A 316 -6.43 9.08 -2.62
CA LYS A 316 -6.73 8.11 -1.56
C LYS A 316 -8.17 8.25 -1.07
N ASN A 317 -8.63 9.47 -0.78
CA ASN A 317 -9.99 9.72 -0.31
C ASN A 317 -11.01 9.40 -1.40
N LEU A 318 -10.76 9.87 -2.63
CA LEU A 318 -11.64 9.64 -3.77
C LEU A 318 -11.85 8.15 -4.04
N VAL A 319 -10.76 7.37 -4.12
CA VAL A 319 -10.85 5.92 -4.34
C VAL A 319 -11.53 5.21 -3.17
N THR A 320 -11.25 5.62 -1.93
CA THR A 320 -11.88 5.00 -0.74
C THR A 320 -13.39 5.19 -0.76
N GLU A 321 -13.85 6.41 -1.01
CA GLU A 321 -15.29 6.72 -1.10
C GLU A 321 -15.96 6.03 -2.30
N CYS A 322 -15.30 5.97 -3.46
CA CYS A 322 -15.82 5.21 -4.60
C CYS A 322 -15.99 3.73 -4.25
N LEU A 323 -15.00 3.12 -3.60
CA LEU A 323 -15.09 1.71 -3.19
C LEU A 323 -16.14 1.50 -2.10
N HIS A 324 -16.31 2.43 -1.16
CA HIS A 324 -17.39 2.38 -0.19
C HIS A 324 -18.75 2.36 -0.88
N LYS A 325 -18.99 3.32 -1.79
CA LYS A 325 -20.24 3.41 -2.54
C LYS A 325 -20.51 2.19 -3.40
N ILE A 326 -19.49 1.64 -4.07
CA ILE A 326 -19.61 0.48 -4.95
C ILE A 326 -19.80 -0.81 -4.15
N LEU A 327 -18.99 -1.05 -3.11
CA LEU A 327 -18.92 -2.34 -2.42
C LEU A 327 -19.90 -2.43 -1.24
N MET A 328 -20.07 -1.35 -0.46
CA MET A 328 -20.97 -1.30 0.69
C MET A 328 -22.37 -0.82 0.29
N ASP A 329 -22.47 0.37 -0.29
CA ASP A 329 -23.77 1.00 -0.57
C ASP A 329 -24.44 0.42 -1.83
N ARG A 330 -23.68 -0.30 -2.67
CA ARG A 330 -24.11 -0.82 -3.97
C ARG A 330 -24.64 0.27 -4.92
N ASP A 331 -24.13 1.49 -4.78
CA ASP A 331 -24.54 2.69 -5.51
C ASP A 331 -23.46 3.17 -6.48
N VAL A 332 -23.38 2.51 -7.63
CA VAL A 332 -22.48 2.90 -8.73
C VAL A 332 -22.81 4.30 -9.27
N PRO A 333 -24.08 4.69 -9.53
CA PRO A 333 -24.43 6.03 -9.97
C PRO A 333 -23.99 7.14 -9.00
N GLY A 334 -24.17 6.94 -7.70
CA GLY A 334 -23.69 7.88 -6.69
C GLY A 334 -22.17 7.98 -6.64
N ALA A 335 -21.45 6.87 -6.86
CA ALA A 335 -20.00 6.88 -6.99
C ALA A 335 -19.55 7.70 -8.22
N VAL A 336 -20.22 7.53 -9.38
CA VAL A 336 -19.99 8.34 -10.59
C VAL A 336 -20.22 9.83 -10.33
N GLN A 337 -21.33 10.18 -9.67
CA GLN A 337 -21.65 11.57 -9.38
C GLN A 337 -20.62 12.20 -8.42
N TYR A 338 -20.16 11.45 -7.42
CA TYR A 338 -19.12 11.88 -6.50
C TYR A 338 -17.79 12.17 -7.23
N VAL A 339 -17.40 11.30 -8.18
CA VAL A 339 -16.23 11.54 -9.05
C VAL A 339 -16.40 12.82 -9.86
N LYS A 340 -17.55 13.02 -10.51
CA LYS A 340 -17.81 14.20 -11.34
C LYS A 340 -17.72 15.50 -10.53
N ASN A 341 -18.30 15.51 -9.34
CA ASN A 341 -18.22 16.65 -8.41
C ASN A 341 -16.77 16.94 -8.01
N THR A 342 -16.02 15.90 -7.63
CA THR A 342 -14.60 16.04 -7.24
C THR A 342 -13.73 16.58 -8.37
N ILE A 343 -13.94 16.10 -9.61
CA ILE A 343 -13.23 16.62 -10.78
C ILE A 343 -13.62 18.08 -11.05
N SER A 344 -14.89 18.44 -10.91
CA SER A 344 -15.34 19.83 -11.05
C SER A 344 -14.67 20.75 -10.03
N ASP A 345 -14.59 20.31 -8.77
CA ASP A 345 -13.95 21.10 -7.70
C ASP A 345 -12.45 21.26 -7.93
N LEU A 346 -11.77 20.22 -8.43
CA LEU A 346 -10.36 20.31 -8.84
C LEU A 346 -10.14 21.33 -9.95
N LEU A 347 -10.92 21.26 -11.04
CA LEU A 347 -10.78 22.15 -12.19
C LEU A 347 -11.22 23.59 -11.90
N MET A 348 -12.11 23.78 -10.92
CA MET A 348 -12.54 25.09 -10.42
C MET A 348 -11.63 25.68 -9.36
N ASN A 349 -10.51 25.02 -9.02
CA ASN A 349 -9.60 25.45 -7.97
C ASN A 349 -10.31 25.63 -6.60
N ARG A 350 -11.29 24.77 -6.32
CA ARG A 350 -12.06 24.72 -5.06
C ARG A 350 -11.50 23.69 -4.07
N MET A 351 -10.39 23.04 -4.42
CA MET A 351 -9.75 22.01 -3.61
C MET A 351 -8.74 22.59 -2.63
N ASP A 352 -8.69 22.02 -1.43
CA ASP A 352 -7.64 22.33 -0.46
C ASP A 352 -6.28 21.79 -0.94
N LEU A 353 -5.23 22.62 -0.86
CA LEU A 353 -3.88 22.26 -1.30
C LEU A 353 -3.34 21.03 -0.56
N SER A 354 -3.70 20.84 0.71
CA SER A 354 -3.30 19.67 1.52
C SER A 354 -3.73 18.35 0.88
N LEU A 355 -4.84 18.34 0.14
CA LEU A 355 -5.30 17.15 -0.59
C LEU A 355 -4.43 16.83 -1.81
N LEU A 356 -3.68 17.81 -2.31
CA LEU A 356 -2.86 17.70 -3.52
C LEU A 356 -1.39 17.39 -3.21
N VAL A 357 -0.99 17.40 -1.93
CA VAL A 357 0.39 17.10 -1.51
C VAL A 357 0.73 15.64 -1.80
N ILE A 358 1.86 15.43 -2.48
CA ILE A 358 2.46 14.12 -2.75
C ILE A 358 3.71 13.99 -1.89
N THR A 359 3.99 12.81 -1.33
CA THR A 359 5.21 12.57 -0.55
C THR A 359 6.01 11.39 -1.11
N LYS A 360 7.33 11.55 -1.23
CA LYS A 360 8.26 10.47 -1.60
C LYS A 360 9.48 10.44 -0.68
N GLY A 361 9.97 9.24 -0.38
CA GLY A 361 11.17 9.06 0.44
C GLY A 361 12.43 9.39 -0.34
N LEU A 362 13.32 10.19 0.24
CA LEU A 362 14.63 10.50 -0.30
C LEU A 362 15.61 9.42 0.15
N THR A 363 16.05 8.56 -0.77
CA THR A 363 16.86 7.37 -0.46
C THR A 363 18.34 7.53 -0.78
N LYS A 364 18.69 8.47 -1.65
CA LYS A 364 20.07 8.76 -2.07
C LYS A 364 20.31 10.26 -2.18
N THR A 365 21.56 10.65 -2.36
CA THR A 365 21.97 12.00 -2.77
C THR A 365 21.70 12.22 -4.26
N GLY A 366 21.51 13.49 -4.67
CA GLY A 366 21.03 13.86 -6.01
C GLY A 366 21.80 13.22 -7.17
N ASP A 367 23.13 13.11 -7.05
CA ASP A 367 24.01 12.60 -8.12
C ASP A 367 23.99 11.06 -8.25
N ASP A 368 23.49 10.34 -7.24
CA ASP A 368 23.42 8.87 -7.25
C ASP A 368 22.10 8.33 -7.82
N TYR A 369 21.23 9.23 -8.29
CA TYR A 369 20.00 8.88 -9.01
C TYR A 369 20.24 8.89 -10.52
N GLU A 370 20.09 7.71 -11.14
CA GLU A 370 20.16 7.56 -12.60
C GLU A 370 19.09 8.38 -13.34
N VAL A 371 17.96 8.65 -12.68
CA VAL A 371 16.81 9.35 -13.28
C VAL A 371 16.40 10.54 -12.42
N LYS A 372 16.31 11.72 -13.05
CA LYS A 372 15.81 12.94 -12.43
C LYS A 372 14.37 12.77 -11.96
N ALA A 373 14.16 12.88 -10.65
CA ALA A 373 12.86 12.73 -10.02
C ALA A 373 12.43 14.03 -9.30
N ALA A 374 11.13 14.30 -9.31
CA ALA A 374 10.54 15.53 -8.73
C ALA A 374 11.01 15.83 -7.30
N HIS A 375 10.81 14.89 -6.38
CA HIS A 375 11.24 15.02 -4.99
C HIS A 375 12.75 15.24 -4.79
N VAL A 376 13.61 14.73 -5.68
CA VAL A 376 15.06 14.89 -5.60
C VAL A 376 15.46 16.30 -6.04
N GLU A 377 14.98 16.72 -7.22
CA GLU A 377 15.22 18.06 -7.75
C GLU A 377 14.66 19.15 -6.82
N LEU A 378 13.50 18.90 -6.20
CA LEU A 378 12.96 19.79 -5.17
C LEU A 378 13.86 19.85 -3.93
N ALA A 379 14.31 18.70 -3.42
CA ALA A 379 15.18 18.68 -2.24
C ALA A 379 16.48 19.47 -2.50
N GLU A 380 17.09 19.33 -3.67
CA GLU A 380 18.27 20.13 -4.05
C GLU A 380 17.94 21.62 -4.21
N ARG A 381 16.78 21.96 -4.78
CA ARG A 381 16.33 23.36 -4.89
C ARG A 381 16.08 23.97 -3.51
N MET A 382 15.48 23.23 -2.60
CA MET A 382 15.29 23.63 -1.20
C MET A 382 16.64 23.84 -0.52
N ARG A 383 17.60 22.93 -0.72
CA ARG A 383 18.96 23.06 -0.14
C ARG A 383 19.71 24.27 -0.64
N LYS A 384 19.56 24.62 -1.93
CA LYS A 384 20.11 25.86 -2.51
C LYS A 384 19.43 27.12 -1.99
N ARG A 385 18.13 27.04 -1.67
CA ARG A 385 17.34 28.15 -1.13
C ARG A 385 17.65 28.39 0.35
N ASP A 386 17.67 27.33 1.13
CA ASP A 386 18.02 27.31 2.55
C ASP A 386 18.39 25.87 2.98
N ALA A 387 19.67 25.67 3.31
CA ALA A 387 20.17 24.37 3.71
C ALA A 387 19.63 23.89 5.06
N ALA A 388 19.19 24.80 5.95
CA ALA A 388 18.72 24.45 7.28
C ALA A 388 17.33 23.78 7.27
N THR A 389 16.50 24.07 6.26
CA THR A 389 15.14 23.54 6.12
C THR A 389 15.00 22.43 5.06
N ALA A 390 16.12 22.05 4.44
CA ALA A 390 16.19 21.05 3.39
C ALA A 390 16.03 19.61 3.94
N PRO A 391 15.34 18.71 3.24
CA PRO A 391 15.24 17.30 3.62
C PRO A 391 16.58 16.55 3.58
N ASN A 392 16.75 15.58 4.47
CA ASN A 392 17.90 14.68 4.56
C ASN A 392 17.60 13.29 3.96
N ILE A 393 18.66 12.49 3.76
CA ILE A 393 18.51 11.09 3.33
C ILE A 393 17.74 10.31 4.40
N GLY A 394 16.72 9.58 3.98
CA GLY A 394 15.76 8.89 4.84
C GLY A 394 14.46 9.67 5.05
N ASP A 395 14.45 10.99 4.83
CA ASP A 395 13.26 11.82 4.99
C ASP A 395 12.25 11.63 3.86
N ARG A 396 11.00 12.00 4.11
CA ARG A 396 9.98 12.15 3.07
C ARG A 396 9.88 13.60 2.65
N VAL A 397 9.98 13.83 1.34
CA VAL A 397 9.87 15.16 0.72
C VAL A 397 8.41 15.36 0.27
N PRO A 398 7.66 16.30 0.88
CA PRO A 398 6.35 16.71 0.38
C PRO A 398 6.49 17.69 -0.78
N TYR A 399 5.65 17.55 -1.80
CA TYR A 399 5.62 18.48 -2.93
C TYR A 399 4.25 18.53 -3.59
N VAL A 400 3.99 19.60 -4.33
CA VAL A 400 2.86 19.74 -5.25
C VAL A 400 3.38 20.02 -6.66
N ILE A 401 2.53 19.78 -7.67
CA ILE A 401 2.88 20.06 -9.07
C ILE A 401 2.24 21.38 -9.51
N ILE A 402 3.09 22.36 -9.79
CA ILE A 402 2.70 23.71 -10.22
C ILE A 402 2.52 23.79 -11.73
N LYS A 403 1.76 24.79 -12.18
CA LYS A 403 1.63 25.12 -13.59
C LYS A 403 2.93 25.72 -14.11
N ALA A 404 3.40 25.22 -15.25
CA ALA A 404 4.59 25.71 -15.94
C ALA A 404 4.32 25.83 -17.45
N ALA A 405 5.36 26.13 -18.23
CA ALA A 405 5.28 26.16 -19.68
C ALA A 405 4.84 24.80 -20.24
N LYS A 406 4.16 24.81 -21.39
CA LYS A 406 3.73 23.58 -22.06
C LYS A 406 4.97 22.75 -22.41
N GLY A 407 4.98 21.48 -22.03
CA GLY A 407 6.11 20.57 -22.25
C GLY A 407 7.14 20.51 -21.11
N SER A 408 7.03 21.36 -20.09
CA SER A 408 7.89 21.27 -18.90
C SER A 408 7.74 19.91 -18.21
N LYS A 409 8.88 19.33 -17.83
CA LYS A 409 8.90 17.99 -17.25
C LYS A 409 8.42 18.03 -15.80
N ALA A 410 7.79 16.95 -15.34
CA ALA A 410 7.18 16.91 -14.01
C ALA A 410 8.16 17.23 -12.86
N TYR A 411 9.46 16.89 -13.02
CA TYR A 411 10.46 17.21 -12.01
C TYR A 411 10.77 18.71 -11.89
N GLU A 412 10.63 19.47 -12.98
CA GLU A 412 10.82 20.93 -13.01
C GLU A 412 9.65 21.64 -12.33
N LYS A 413 8.45 21.04 -12.43
CA LYS A 413 7.18 21.56 -11.91
C LYS A 413 6.91 21.23 -10.44
N SER A 414 7.84 20.58 -9.75
CA SER A 414 7.65 20.27 -8.32
C SER A 414 8.04 21.46 -7.45
N GLU A 415 7.26 21.75 -6.42
CA GLU A 415 7.55 22.82 -5.47
C GLU A 415 7.02 22.51 -4.07
N ASP A 416 7.63 23.12 -3.05
CA ASP A 416 7.23 22.98 -1.66
C ASP A 416 5.83 23.57 -1.42
N PRO A 417 4.90 22.87 -0.74
CA PRO A 417 3.53 23.36 -0.58
C PRO A 417 3.43 24.68 0.20
N ILE A 418 4.33 24.94 1.16
CA ILE A 418 4.34 26.21 1.90
C ILE A 418 4.80 27.34 0.98
N TYR A 419 5.87 27.11 0.21
CA TYR A 419 6.34 28.08 -0.76
C TYR A 419 5.29 28.44 -1.81
N VAL A 420 4.51 27.45 -2.28
CA VAL A 420 3.36 27.68 -3.18
C VAL A 420 2.29 28.54 -2.50
N LEU A 421 1.95 28.26 -1.23
CA LEU A 421 0.99 29.06 -0.47
C LEU A 421 1.48 30.49 -0.25
N GLU A 422 2.75 30.71 0.09
CA GLU A 422 3.29 32.05 0.33
C GLU A 422 3.37 32.88 -0.95
N ASN A 423 3.66 32.25 -2.09
CA ASN A 423 3.90 32.94 -3.36
C ASN A 423 2.71 32.91 -4.35
N ASN A 424 1.54 32.40 -3.95
CA ASN A 424 0.37 32.23 -4.84
C ASN A 424 0.69 31.49 -6.14
N ILE A 425 1.49 30.43 -6.07
CA ILE A 425 1.90 29.74 -7.30
C ILE A 425 0.73 28.87 -7.79
N PRO A 426 0.28 29.01 -9.05
CA PRO A 426 -0.84 28.24 -9.57
C PRO A 426 -0.50 26.74 -9.66
N ILE A 427 -1.45 25.91 -9.25
CA ILE A 427 -1.38 24.45 -9.37
C ILE A 427 -1.74 24.02 -10.81
N ASP A 428 -1.21 22.88 -11.25
CA ASP A 428 -1.54 22.27 -12.55
C ASP A 428 -2.67 21.24 -12.41
N PRO A 429 -3.96 21.63 -12.54
CA PRO A 429 -5.07 20.72 -12.33
C PRO A 429 -5.13 19.59 -13.38
N HIS A 430 -4.59 19.82 -14.59
CA HIS A 430 -4.53 18.81 -15.64
C HIS A 430 -3.58 17.67 -15.27
N TYR A 431 -2.42 17.99 -14.69
CA TYR A 431 -1.51 16.96 -14.17
C TYR A 431 -2.22 16.06 -13.13
N TYR A 432 -2.94 16.65 -12.18
CA TYR A 432 -3.66 15.86 -11.17
C TYR A 432 -4.79 15.04 -11.78
N LEU A 433 -5.56 15.60 -12.72
CA LEU A 433 -6.61 14.87 -13.41
C LEU A 433 -6.02 13.66 -14.17
N GLU A 434 -5.05 13.89 -15.06
CA GLU A 434 -4.52 12.85 -15.96
C GLU A 434 -3.59 11.85 -15.26
N ASN A 435 -2.65 12.33 -14.45
CA ASN A 435 -1.60 11.49 -13.86
C ASN A 435 -1.97 10.89 -12.51
N GLN A 436 -2.81 11.57 -11.72
CA GLN A 436 -3.16 11.12 -10.37
C GLN A 436 -4.55 10.48 -10.30
N ILE A 437 -5.57 11.07 -10.93
CA ILE A 437 -6.98 10.66 -10.76
C ILE A 437 -7.45 9.66 -11.82
N SER A 438 -7.22 9.92 -13.10
CA SER A 438 -7.81 9.14 -14.19
C SER A 438 -7.43 7.66 -14.13
N LYS A 439 -6.15 7.32 -14.01
CA LYS A 439 -5.70 5.92 -14.04
C LYS A 439 -6.28 5.07 -12.88
N PRO A 440 -6.26 5.53 -11.61
CA PRO A 440 -6.89 4.80 -10.52
C PRO A 440 -8.41 4.62 -10.69
N LEU A 441 -9.12 5.65 -11.17
CA LEU A 441 -10.56 5.57 -11.37
C LEU A 441 -10.92 4.59 -12.48
N LEU A 442 -10.26 4.66 -13.63
CA LEU A 442 -10.51 3.77 -14.75
C LEU A 442 -10.32 2.30 -14.34
N ARG A 443 -9.27 2.00 -13.57
CA ARG A 443 -9.03 0.65 -13.03
C ARG A 443 -10.18 0.10 -12.18
N ILE A 444 -10.92 0.97 -11.49
CA ILE A 444 -12.03 0.57 -10.61
C ILE A 444 -13.34 0.46 -11.38
N PHE A 445 -13.59 1.40 -12.28
CA PHE A 445 -14.87 1.53 -12.97
C PHE A 445 -14.94 0.77 -14.29
N GLU A 446 -13.83 0.51 -15.00
CA GLU A 446 -13.84 -0.26 -16.26
C GLU A 446 -14.40 -1.68 -16.10
N PRO A 447 -14.12 -2.43 -15.01
CA PRO A 447 -14.75 -3.74 -14.77
C PRO A 447 -16.26 -3.68 -14.51
N ILE A 448 -16.82 -2.49 -14.27
CA ILE A 448 -18.21 -2.28 -13.85
C ILE A 448 -19.02 -1.58 -14.97
N LEU A 449 -18.40 -0.64 -15.68
CA LEU A 449 -19.01 0.25 -16.66
C LEU A 449 -18.31 0.11 -18.02
N LYS A 450 -19.08 -0.15 -19.08
CA LYS A 450 -18.57 -0.33 -20.45
C LYS A 450 -17.84 0.90 -21.02
N ASN A 451 -18.18 2.12 -20.56
CA ASN A 451 -17.63 3.38 -21.08
C ASN A 451 -17.13 4.31 -19.94
N ALA A 452 -16.50 3.75 -18.91
CA ALA A 452 -16.07 4.48 -17.70
C ALA A 452 -15.31 5.79 -18.01
N SER A 453 -14.39 5.78 -18.97
CA SER A 453 -13.62 6.98 -19.34
C SER A 453 -14.49 8.14 -19.82
N LYS A 454 -15.43 7.87 -20.73
CA LYS A 454 -16.34 8.89 -21.24
C LYS A 454 -17.28 9.38 -20.14
N GLU A 455 -17.78 8.47 -19.31
CA GLU A 455 -18.75 8.82 -18.27
C GLU A 455 -18.13 9.63 -17.12
N LEU A 456 -16.89 9.32 -16.72
CA LEU A 456 -16.22 9.95 -15.59
C LEU A 456 -15.45 11.21 -15.99
N LEU A 457 -14.73 11.17 -17.12
CA LEU A 457 -13.73 12.19 -17.47
C LEU A 457 -14.23 13.20 -18.52
N GLN A 458 -15.35 12.92 -19.18
CA GLN A 458 -15.95 13.82 -20.16
C GLN A 458 -17.35 14.25 -19.71
N GLY A 459 -17.65 15.54 -19.82
CA GLY A 459 -18.97 16.05 -19.45
C GLY A 459 -18.97 17.55 -19.26
N SER A 460 -20.10 18.09 -18.80
CA SER A 460 -20.22 19.50 -18.42
C SER A 460 -19.30 19.87 -17.26
N HIS A 461 -19.05 18.92 -16.34
CA HIS A 461 -18.22 19.11 -15.15
C HIS A 461 -16.74 19.37 -15.45
N THR A 462 -16.26 19.07 -16.65
CA THR A 462 -14.86 19.30 -17.08
C THR A 462 -14.66 20.49 -18.02
N ARG A 463 -15.73 21.17 -18.45
CA ARG A 463 -15.65 22.26 -19.44
C ARG A 463 -15.21 23.59 -18.85
N SER A 464 -15.54 23.81 -17.58
CA SER A 464 -15.15 25.02 -16.88
C SER A 464 -13.80 24.77 -16.20
N ILE A 465 -12.85 25.70 -16.37
CA ILE A 465 -11.55 25.66 -15.69
C ILE A 465 -11.27 27.04 -15.12
N SER A 466 -10.95 27.12 -13.82
CA SER A 466 -10.56 28.35 -13.13
C SER A 466 -9.12 28.22 -12.64
N ILE A 467 -8.28 29.20 -12.98
CA ILE A 467 -6.86 29.17 -12.63
C ILE A 467 -6.49 30.47 -11.93
N SER A 468 -5.89 30.35 -10.75
CA SER A 468 -5.37 31.49 -10.00
C SER A 468 -4.29 32.24 -10.79
N THR A 469 -4.31 33.56 -10.70
CA THR A 469 -3.26 34.39 -11.29
C THR A 469 -2.05 34.45 -10.35
N PRO A 470 -0.82 34.16 -10.82
CA PRO A 470 0.38 34.20 -9.96
C PRO A 470 0.65 35.63 -9.46
N SER A 471 1.00 35.80 -8.18
CA SER A 471 1.22 37.16 -7.63
C SER A 471 2.60 37.75 -7.95
N ASN A 472 3.64 36.91 -8.10
CA ASN A 472 5.04 37.34 -8.11
C ASN A 472 5.84 36.95 -9.37
N SER A 473 5.21 36.89 -10.56
CA SER A 473 5.98 36.72 -11.80
C SER A 473 6.63 38.04 -12.26
N GLY A 474 7.74 37.97 -13.01
CA GLY A 474 8.44 39.15 -13.51
C GLY A 474 7.55 40.11 -14.31
N ILE A 475 6.55 39.58 -15.03
CA ILE A 475 5.55 40.37 -15.76
C ILE A 475 4.48 40.93 -14.81
N MET A 476 4.09 40.19 -13.78
CA MET A 476 3.05 40.61 -12.82
C MET A 476 3.47 41.80 -11.94
N LYS A 477 4.78 42.07 -11.83
CA LYS A 477 5.28 43.31 -11.19
C LYS A 477 4.85 44.59 -11.93
N PHE A 478 4.52 44.50 -13.22
CA PHE A 478 4.05 45.62 -14.04
C PHE A 478 2.53 45.62 -14.24
N ALA A 479 1.81 44.64 -13.67
CA ALA A 479 0.36 44.54 -13.80
C ALA A 479 -0.34 45.53 -12.87
N LYS A 480 -1.16 46.43 -13.42
CA LYS A 480 -2.07 47.26 -12.62
C LYS A 480 -3.28 46.42 -12.21
N LYS A 481 -3.51 46.26 -10.91
CA LYS A 481 -4.75 45.66 -10.38
C LYS A 481 -5.94 46.56 -10.74
N GLN A 482 -6.81 46.11 -11.63
CA GLN A 482 -8.07 46.77 -11.91
C GLN A 482 -9.18 46.17 -11.04
N LEU A 483 -10.03 47.04 -10.48
CA LEU A 483 -11.14 46.60 -9.66
C LEU A 483 -12.24 46.00 -10.54
N THR A 484 -12.83 44.91 -10.04
CA THR A 484 -13.98 44.26 -10.65
C THR A 484 -15.17 44.29 -9.69
N CYS A 485 -16.37 44.34 -10.27
CA CYS A 485 -17.63 44.26 -9.57
C CYS A 485 -17.74 42.95 -8.80
N ILE A 486 -18.08 43.01 -7.51
CA ILE A 486 -18.25 41.79 -6.69
C ILE A 486 -19.41 40.92 -7.21
N GLY A 487 -20.46 41.55 -7.74
CA GLY A 487 -21.65 40.86 -8.24
C GLY A 487 -21.45 40.12 -9.57
N CYS A 488 -20.93 40.81 -10.59
CA CYS A 488 -20.85 40.28 -11.96
C CYS A 488 -19.44 40.20 -12.56
N LYS A 489 -18.40 40.55 -11.79
CA LYS A 489 -16.99 40.57 -12.22
C LYS A 489 -16.66 41.53 -13.39
N ALA A 490 -17.60 42.37 -13.82
CA ALA A 490 -17.32 43.45 -14.78
C ALA A 490 -16.27 44.43 -14.23
N LEU A 491 -15.42 44.95 -15.10
CA LEU A 491 -14.42 45.97 -14.76
C LEU A 491 -15.11 47.25 -14.30
N ILE A 492 -14.57 47.89 -13.25
CA ILE A 492 -15.06 49.16 -12.74
C ILE A 492 -13.98 50.23 -12.89
N SER A 493 -14.35 51.33 -13.53
CA SER A 493 -13.55 52.55 -13.64
C SER A 493 -13.77 53.42 -12.40
N GLY A 494 -12.92 53.25 -11.39
CA GLY A 494 -12.90 54.02 -10.15
C GLY A 494 -12.42 53.19 -8.96
N SER A 495 -11.51 53.76 -8.14
CA SER A 495 -10.92 53.07 -6.96
C SER A 495 -11.92 52.75 -5.86
N ASP A 496 -13.04 53.48 -5.81
CA ASP A 496 -13.92 53.51 -4.64
C ASP A 496 -15.27 52.82 -4.87
N ARG A 497 -15.44 52.13 -6.00
CA ARG A 497 -16.70 51.46 -6.35
C ARG A 497 -16.61 49.95 -6.17
N THR A 498 -17.53 49.42 -5.37
CA THR A 498 -17.61 47.99 -5.05
C THR A 498 -18.43 47.21 -6.07
N LEU A 499 -19.46 47.85 -6.62
CA LEU A 499 -20.37 47.30 -7.61
C LEU A 499 -20.42 48.15 -8.88
N CYS A 500 -20.77 47.52 -10.01
CA CYS A 500 -21.14 48.23 -11.22
C CYS A 500 -22.58 48.75 -11.13
N ASN A 501 -22.95 49.68 -12.02
CA ASN A 501 -24.29 50.28 -12.05
C ASN A 501 -25.42 49.24 -12.16
N HIS A 502 -25.18 48.13 -12.87
CA HIS A 502 -26.17 47.05 -13.01
C HIS A 502 -26.38 46.22 -11.72
N CYS A 503 -25.40 46.19 -10.80
CA CYS A 503 -25.49 45.41 -9.57
C CYS A 503 -25.90 46.22 -8.34
N LYS A 504 -26.06 47.55 -8.49
CA LYS A 504 -26.36 48.48 -7.38
C LYS A 504 -27.67 48.14 -6.63
N GLY A 505 -28.64 47.51 -7.29
CA GLY A 505 -29.88 47.04 -6.64
C GLY A 505 -29.74 45.77 -5.78
N ARG A 506 -28.57 45.12 -5.74
CA ARG A 506 -28.31 43.87 -4.99
C ARG A 506 -27.25 44.04 -3.90
N GLU A 507 -27.08 45.25 -3.40
CA GLU A 507 -26.03 45.58 -2.42
C GLU A 507 -26.17 44.78 -1.13
N ALA A 508 -27.35 44.78 -0.51
CA ALA A 508 -27.59 44.05 0.74
C ALA A 508 -27.35 42.53 0.57
N GLU A 509 -27.84 41.93 -0.51
CA GLU A 509 -27.64 40.50 -0.82
C GLU A 509 -26.15 40.16 -0.94
N LEU A 510 -25.41 40.95 -1.75
CA LEU A 510 -24.00 40.72 -2.02
C LEU A 510 -23.12 41.01 -0.79
N TYR A 511 -23.46 42.02 0.01
CA TYR A 511 -22.82 42.31 1.28
C TYR A 511 -23.02 41.17 2.28
N CYS A 512 -24.25 40.72 2.50
CA CYS A 512 -24.56 39.58 3.37
C CYS A 512 -23.78 38.33 2.93
N ARG A 513 -23.67 38.06 1.62
CA ARG A 513 -22.86 36.95 1.11
C ARG A 513 -21.37 37.10 1.43
N SER A 514 -20.82 38.31 1.28
CA SER A 514 -19.42 38.61 1.65
C SER A 514 -19.19 38.41 3.16
N VAL A 515 -20.10 38.92 4.00
CA VAL A 515 -20.04 38.75 5.46
C VAL A 515 -20.10 37.27 5.86
N THR A 516 -21.04 36.50 5.31
CA THR A 516 -21.15 35.06 5.58
C THR A 516 -19.87 34.31 5.20
N SER A 517 -19.29 34.62 4.04
CA SER A 517 -18.01 34.01 3.60
C SER A 517 -16.87 34.31 4.58
N VAL A 518 -16.76 35.57 5.05
CA VAL A 518 -15.76 35.95 6.06
C VAL A 518 -16.02 35.21 7.39
N ALA A 519 -17.26 35.17 7.87
CA ALA A 519 -17.61 34.51 9.12
C ALA A 519 -17.29 32.99 9.10
N GLU A 520 -17.53 32.32 7.97
CA GLU A 520 -17.16 30.91 7.79
C GLU A 520 -15.64 30.70 7.82
N LEU A 521 -14.88 31.57 7.14
CA LEU A 521 -13.42 31.52 7.11
C LEU A 521 -12.78 31.87 8.46
N GLU A 522 -13.34 32.83 9.19
CA GLU A 522 -12.91 33.17 10.56
C GLU A 522 -13.13 31.99 11.51
N LYS A 523 -14.30 31.36 11.44
CA LYS A 523 -14.61 30.16 12.24
C LYS A 523 -13.65 29.00 11.91
N LEU A 524 -13.35 28.79 10.63
CA LEU A 524 -12.40 27.78 10.19
C LEU A 524 -10.98 28.09 10.68
N PHE A 525 -10.53 29.33 10.53
CA PHE A 525 -9.23 29.80 11.01
C PHE A 525 -9.09 29.59 12.52
N GLY A 526 -10.06 30.07 13.31
CA GLY A 526 -10.06 29.92 14.77
C GLY A 526 -9.99 28.46 15.19
N ARG A 527 -10.84 27.59 14.63
CA ARG A 527 -10.83 26.15 14.94
C ARG A 527 -9.49 25.49 14.65
N LEU A 528 -8.88 25.76 13.50
CA LEU A 528 -7.61 25.13 13.11
C LEU A 528 -6.44 25.58 13.99
N TRP A 529 -6.38 26.88 14.34
CA TRP A 529 -5.30 27.40 15.18
C TRP A 529 -5.46 27.05 16.65
N THR A 530 -6.68 27.05 17.20
CA THR A 530 -6.94 26.57 18.56
C THR A 530 -6.62 25.09 18.70
N GLN A 531 -6.99 24.26 17.71
CA GLN A 531 -6.62 22.84 17.72
C GLN A 531 -5.09 22.64 17.74
N CYS A 532 -4.33 23.52 17.09
CA CYS A 532 -2.87 23.49 17.16
C CYS A 532 -2.34 23.82 18.57
N GLN A 533 -2.94 24.77 19.29
CA GLN A 533 -2.57 25.09 20.67
C GLN A 533 -2.90 23.93 21.61
N GLU A 534 -4.08 23.33 21.46
CA GLU A 534 -4.48 22.12 22.21
C GLU A 534 -3.51 20.96 21.95
N CYS A 535 -3.11 20.75 20.69
CA CYS A 535 -2.15 19.71 20.32
C CYS A 535 -0.75 19.98 20.87
N GLN A 536 -0.32 21.25 20.94
CA GLN A 536 0.94 21.64 21.56
C GLN A 536 0.91 21.49 23.09
N GLY A 537 -0.27 21.64 23.71
CA GLY A 537 -0.46 21.60 25.16
C GLY A 537 -0.15 22.93 25.86
N SER A 538 0.15 24.00 25.12
CA SER A 538 0.40 25.33 25.66
C SER A 538 -0.48 26.37 24.96
N LEU A 539 -1.15 27.21 25.77
CA LEU A 539 -1.95 28.33 25.28
C LEU A 539 -1.18 29.66 25.25
N HIS A 540 0.02 29.68 25.86
CA HIS A 540 0.80 30.90 26.10
C HIS A 540 2.10 30.97 25.28
N GLN A 541 2.41 29.94 24.51
CA GLN A 541 3.59 29.87 23.66
C GLN A 541 3.22 29.83 22.18
N ASP A 542 4.14 30.28 21.33
CA ASP A 542 3.96 30.20 19.89
C ASP A 542 3.92 28.75 19.40
N VAL A 543 3.02 28.47 18.45
CA VAL A 543 2.92 27.17 17.80
C VAL A 543 3.96 27.05 16.68
N LEU A 544 5.16 26.57 17.01
CA LEU A 544 6.26 26.33 16.05
C LEU A 544 6.26 24.89 15.50
N CYS A 545 5.09 24.37 15.13
CA CYS A 545 4.95 23.02 14.57
C CYS A 545 5.24 23.00 13.06
N THR A 546 6.10 22.08 12.60
CA THR A 546 6.42 21.84 11.17
C THR A 546 6.06 20.43 10.72
N SER A 547 5.17 19.74 11.45
CA SER A 547 4.76 18.37 11.15
C SER A 547 4.04 18.29 9.80
N ARG A 548 4.76 17.81 8.78
CA ARG A 548 4.28 17.66 7.39
C ARG A 548 3.23 16.55 7.24
N ASP A 549 3.15 15.63 8.21
CA ASP A 549 2.14 14.54 8.25
C ASP A 549 0.84 14.97 8.93
N CYS A 550 0.81 16.14 9.59
CA CYS A 550 -0.40 16.64 10.23
C CYS A 550 -1.38 17.18 9.18
N PRO A 551 -2.65 16.72 9.15
CA PRO A 551 -3.64 17.22 8.19
C PRO A 551 -3.98 18.70 8.40
N ILE A 552 -3.72 19.25 9.58
CA ILE A 552 -3.97 20.67 9.90
C ILE A 552 -2.84 21.57 9.40
N PHE A 553 -1.62 21.04 9.23
CA PHE A 553 -0.43 21.86 9.02
C PHE A 553 -0.51 22.79 7.80
N TYR A 554 -0.89 22.27 6.64
CA TYR A 554 -1.09 23.08 5.44
C TYR A 554 -2.43 23.82 5.45
N ARG A 555 -3.47 23.21 6.04
CA ARG A 555 -4.83 23.78 6.12
C ARG A 555 -4.88 25.07 6.93
N ARG A 556 -4.17 25.16 8.06
CA ARG A 556 -4.14 26.37 8.90
C ARG A 556 -3.48 27.55 8.18
N LYS A 557 -2.45 27.30 7.36
CA LYS A 557 -1.77 28.31 6.55
C LYS A 557 -2.65 28.78 5.39
N LYS A 558 -3.36 27.85 4.73
CA LYS A 558 -4.37 28.20 3.73
C LYS A 558 -5.52 29.02 4.33
N ALA A 559 -6.12 28.58 5.43
CA ALA A 559 -7.21 29.28 6.08
C ALA A 559 -6.81 30.70 6.54
N GLN A 560 -5.59 30.88 7.05
CA GLN A 560 -5.05 32.20 7.39
C GLN A 560 -5.05 33.13 6.18
N LYS A 561 -4.64 32.63 5.02
CA LYS A 561 -4.56 33.41 3.79
C LYS A 561 -5.93 33.69 3.18
N ASP A 562 -6.77 32.66 3.05
CA ASP A 562 -8.13 32.80 2.51
C ASP A 562 -8.94 33.80 3.35
N MET A 563 -8.80 33.78 4.69
CA MET A 563 -9.43 34.75 5.59
C MET A 563 -8.92 36.17 5.36
N ALA A 564 -7.59 36.37 5.21
CA ALA A 564 -7.02 37.68 4.93
C ALA A 564 -7.51 38.26 3.58
N GLU A 565 -7.61 37.42 2.54
CA GLU A 565 -8.15 37.82 1.23
C GLU A 565 -9.65 38.15 1.28
N ALA A 566 -10.43 37.34 2.00
CA ALA A 566 -11.86 37.56 2.16
C ALA A 566 -12.15 38.84 2.95
N LYS A 567 -11.36 39.13 3.99
CA LYS A 567 -11.45 40.39 4.75
C LYS A 567 -11.18 41.61 3.87
N LEU A 568 -10.14 41.56 3.04
CA LEU A 568 -9.85 42.64 2.09
C LEU A 568 -10.97 42.85 1.05
N GLN A 569 -11.70 41.79 0.68
CA GLN A 569 -12.90 41.93 -0.15
C GLN A 569 -14.07 42.54 0.62
N LEU A 570 -14.22 42.24 1.91
CA LEU A 570 -15.25 42.81 2.77
C LEU A 570 -14.99 44.30 3.03
N ASP A 571 -13.74 44.72 3.20
CA ASP A 571 -13.33 46.13 3.42
C ASP A 571 -13.70 47.04 2.23
N ARG A 572 -13.99 46.47 1.05
CA ARG A 572 -14.55 47.24 -0.08
C ARG A 572 -15.96 47.76 0.21
N TRP A 573 -16.70 47.11 1.10
CA TRP A 573 -18.01 47.57 1.57
C TRP A 573 -17.82 48.56 2.71
N ASN A 574 -17.11 49.66 2.43
CA ASN A 574 -17.03 50.78 3.36
C ASN A 574 -18.35 51.56 3.22
N PHE A 575 -19.20 51.45 4.24
CA PHE A 575 -20.42 52.23 4.38
C PHE A 575 -20.15 53.52 5.14
#